data_AF-A0A436CT79-F1
#
_entry.id   AF-A0A436CT79-F1
#
_cell.length_a   1.000
_cell.length_b   1.000
_cell.length_c   1.000
_cell.angle_alpha   90.00
_cell.angle_beta   90.00
_cell.angle_gamma   90.00
#
_symmetry.space_group_name_H-M   'P 1'
#
loop_
_entity.id
_entity.type
_entity.pdbx_description
1 polymer ?
#
loop_
_entity_poly.entity_id
_entity_poly.type
_entity_poly.pdbx_seq_one_letter_code
_entity_poly.pdbx_strand_id
1 'polypeptide(L)' 'MTRIVARPLTREGFAPFGDVIDMGGDNHYPINGGRAERYHDLATAEATGPNARVLISMVRGTPYELPLK' A
#
# COMPACT_ATOMS: atom_id res chain seq x y z
N MET A 1 27.20 -9.87 -8.46
CA MET A 1 25.75 -9.89 -8.11
C MET A 1 25.54 -9.02 -6.88
N THR A 2 24.61 -8.09 -6.93
CA THR A 2 24.29 -7.23 -5.76
C THR A 2 23.32 -7.99 -4.86
N ARG A 3 23.66 -8.14 -3.57
CA ARG A 3 22.76 -8.73 -2.58
C ARG A 3 21.69 -7.71 -2.19
N ILE A 4 20.42 -8.08 -2.36
CA ILE A 4 19.29 -7.31 -1.84
C ILE A 4 18.94 -7.85 -0.46
N VAL A 5 18.78 -6.97 0.52
CA VAL A 5 18.40 -7.33 1.89
C VAL A 5 17.03 -6.73 2.16
N ALA A 6 16.06 -7.59 2.49
CA ALA A 6 14.74 -7.15 2.90
C ALA A 6 14.86 -6.31 4.20
N ARG A 7 14.13 -5.20 4.24
CA ARG A 7 14.05 -4.31 5.40
C ARG A 7 12.60 -4.26 5.89
N PRO A 8 12.36 -3.97 7.18
CA PRO A 8 11.01 -3.68 7.65
C PRO A 8 10.37 -2.56 6.83
N LEU A 9 9.09 -2.70 6.53
CA LEU A 9 8.32 -1.67 5.85
C LEU A 9 7.99 -0.55 6.85
N THR A 10 8.35 0.67 6.51
CA THR A 10 7.94 1.89 7.23
C THR A 10 7.47 2.93 6.21
N ARG A 11 6.61 3.86 6.64
CA ARG A 11 6.13 4.96 5.78
C ARG A 11 7.29 5.81 5.29
N GLU A 12 8.21 6.16 6.19
CA GLU A 12 9.38 7.01 5.89
C GLU A 12 10.35 6.31 4.94
N GLY A 13 10.55 5.00 5.14
CA GLY A 13 11.42 4.20 4.30
C GLY A 13 10.85 3.93 2.90
N PHE A 14 9.52 4.03 2.75
CA PHE A 14 8.82 3.73 1.50
C PHE A 14 8.39 4.98 0.71
N ALA A 15 8.39 6.17 1.33
CA ALA A 15 7.92 7.43 0.72
C ALA A 15 8.46 7.73 -0.70
N PRO A 16 9.72 7.40 -1.08
CA PRO A 16 10.19 7.59 -2.45
C PRO A 16 9.52 6.68 -3.50
N PHE A 17 8.85 5.62 -3.07
CA PHE A 17 8.26 4.59 -3.92
C PHE A 17 6.73 4.62 -3.93
N GLY A 18 6.11 5.29 -2.96
CA GLY A 18 4.66 5.44 -2.83
C GLY A 18 4.20 5.40 -1.37
N ASP A 19 2.94 5.05 -1.18
CA ASP A 19 2.29 5.05 0.12
C ASP A 19 2.25 3.66 0.77
N VAL A 20 2.29 3.63 2.11
CA VAL A 20 1.99 2.43 2.90
C VAL A 20 0.54 2.47 3.36
N ILE A 21 -0.26 1.48 2.97
CA ILE A 21 -1.64 1.32 3.39
C ILE A 21 -1.66 0.47 4.67
N ASP A 22 -1.80 1.15 5.82
CA ASP A 22 -1.95 0.53 7.13
C ASP A 22 -2.81 1.40 8.07
N MET A 23 -2.93 0.99 9.32
CA MET A 23 -3.64 1.69 10.39
C MET A 23 -2.69 2.35 11.42
N GLY A 24 -1.41 2.54 11.09
CA GLY A 24 -0.38 3.01 12.02
C GLY A 24 -0.11 4.52 11.98
N GLY A 25 -0.72 5.26 11.06
CA GLY A 25 -0.56 6.71 10.94
C GLY A 25 -1.62 7.50 11.69
N ASP A 26 -1.33 8.76 12.02
CA ASP A 26 -2.18 9.63 12.85
C ASP A 26 -3.36 10.28 12.10
N ASN A 27 -3.45 10.11 10.77
CA ASN A 27 -4.54 10.66 9.97
C ASN A 27 -5.78 9.77 10.03
N HIS A 28 -6.41 9.73 11.20
CA HIS A 28 -7.63 8.98 11.41
C HIS A 28 -8.60 9.73 12.32
N TYR A 29 -9.89 9.44 12.16
CA TYR A 29 -10.93 10.03 13.00
C TYR A 29 -12.18 9.14 13.12
N PRO A 30 -12.92 9.23 14.25
CA PRO A 30 -14.13 8.46 14.44
C PRO A 30 -15.27 8.93 13.52
N ILE A 31 -16.05 7.99 13.03
CA ILE A 31 -17.29 8.19 12.28
C ILE A 31 -18.44 7.39 12.94
N ASN A 32 -19.67 7.54 12.43
CA ASN A 32 -20.85 6.79 12.91
C ASN A 32 -21.12 6.94 14.43
N GLY A 33 -20.85 8.13 14.99
CA GLY A 33 -20.98 8.38 16.43
C GLY A 33 -19.97 7.58 17.26
N GLY A 34 -18.74 7.42 16.77
CA GLY A 34 -17.67 6.69 17.46
C GLY A 34 -17.73 5.18 17.29
N ARG A 35 -18.55 4.65 16.37
CA ARG A 35 -18.69 3.20 16.14
C ARG A 35 -17.76 2.65 15.05
N ALA A 36 -17.09 3.52 14.30
CA ALA A 36 -16.07 3.11 13.34
C ALA A 36 -14.96 4.17 13.30
N GLU A 37 -13.73 3.73 13.08
CA GLU A 37 -12.56 4.58 12.90
C GLU A 37 -12.25 4.67 11.40
N ARG A 38 -12.12 5.88 10.86
CA ARG A 38 -11.72 6.10 9.46
C ARG A 38 -10.25 6.50 9.40
N TYR A 39 -9.41 5.58 8.93
CA TYR A 39 -8.04 5.89 8.50
C TYR A 39 -8.11 6.54 7.13
N HIS A 40 -7.85 7.84 7.09
CA HIS A 40 -8.12 8.67 5.94
C HIS A 40 -6.89 8.82 5.06
N ASP A 41 -7.12 8.96 3.76
CA ASP A 41 -6.09 9.34 2.78
C ASP A 41 -4.83 8.46 2.81
N LEU A 42 -5.03 7.13 2.85
CA LEU A 42 -3.92 6.17 2.93
C LEU A 42 -3.15 6.01 1.61
N ALA A 43 -3.78 6.32 0.48
CA ALA A 43 -3.19 6.30 -0.87
C ALA A 43 -4.14 7.00 -1.86
N THR A 44 -3.59 7.58 -2.92
CA THR A 44 -4.37 8.13 -4.05
C THR A 44 -4.25 7.22 -5.27
N ALA A 45 -5.39 6.79 -5.82
CA ALA A 45 -5.41 6.02 -7.06
C ALA A 45 -5.32 6.97 -8.28
N GLU A 46 -4.23 6.86 -9.04
CA GLU A 46 -3.99 7.66 -10.24
C GLU A 46 -4.04 6.78 -11.50
N ALA A 47 -4.68 7.28 -12.56
CA ALA A 47 -4.73 6.60 -13.85
C ALA A 47 -4.65 7.62 -14.99
N THR A 48 -3.73 7.42 -15.94
CA THR A 48 -3.47 8.34 -17.05
C THR A 48 -3.48 7.62 -18.40
N GLY A 49 -3.91 8.29 -19.46
CA GLY A 49 -3.88 7.79 -20.84
C GLY A 49 -5.26 7.48 -21.44
N PRO A 50 -5.31 7.10 -22.73
CA PRO A 50 -6.57 6.78 -23.41
C PRO A 50 -7.31 5.63 -22.72
N ASN A 51 -8.61 5.82 -22.44
CA ASN A 51 -9.46 4.83 -21.76
C ASN A 51 -8.98 4.44 -20.35
N ALA A 52 -8.21 5.30 -19.66
CA ALA A 52 -7.75 5.06 -18.31
C ALA A 52 -8.93 4.84 -17.34
N ARG A 53 -8.85 3.79 -16.53
CA ARG A 53 -9.85 3.45 -15.50
C ARG A 53 -9.14 2.92 -14.28
N VAL A 54 -9.57 3.38 -13.10
CA VAL A 54 -9.24 2.71 -11.84
C VAL A 54 -10.08 1.43 -11.77
N LEU A 55 -9.41 0.30 -11.64
CA LEU A 55 -10.01 -1.02 -11.55
C LEU A 55 -9.65 -1.65 -10.21
N ILE A 56 -10.57 -2.43 -9.67
CA ILE A 56 -10.33 -3.26 -8.48
C ILE A 56 -10.43 -4.71 -8.93
N SER A 57 -9.41 -5.50 -8.63
CA SER A 57 -9.30 -6.90 -9.05
C SER A 57 -8.63 -7.71 -7.94
N MET A 58 -8.74 -9.04 -8.03
CA MET A 58 -8.16 -9.96 -7.06
C MET A 58 -7.10 -10.81 -7.75
N VAL A 59 -5.92 -10.90 -7.14
CA VAL A 59 -4.81 -11.75 -7.62
C VAL A 59 -4.48 -12.77 -6.53
N ARG A 60 -4.33 -14.05 -6.92
CA ARG A 60 -3.85 -15.12 -6.04
C ARG A 60 -2.45 -15.53 -6.48
N GLY A 61 -1.45 -15.17 -5.70
CA GLY A 61 -0.05 -15.55 -5.95
C GLY A 61 0.25 -16.97 -5.48
N THR A 62 1.19 -17.63 -6.17
CA THR A 62 1.84 -18.86 -5.71
C THR A 62 3.20 -18.49 -5.10
N PRO A 63 3.62 -19.07 -3.96
CA PRO A 63 4.93 -18.79 -3.36
C PRO A 63 6.09 -19.10 -4.30
N TYR A 64 7.18 -18.33 -4.19
CA TYR A 64 8.42 -18.56 -4.92
C TYR A 64 9.42 -19.34 -4.06
N GLU A 65 10.24 -20.16 -4.70
CA GLU A 65 11.45 -20.71 -4.09
C GLU A 65 12.54 -19.63 -4.01
N LEU A 66 13.24 -19.58 -2.88
CA LEU A 66 14.36 -18.65 -2.64
C LEU A 66 15.70 -19.41 -2.62
N PRO A 67 16.81 -18.80 -3.10
CA PRO A 67 16.90 -17.45 -3.63
C PRO A 67 16.23 -17.31 -5.01
N LEU A 68 15.62 -16.15 -5.27
CA LEU A 68 15.17 -15.80 -6.62
C LEU A 68 16.40 -15.78 -7.54
N LYS A 69 16.29 -16.45 -8.69
CA LYS A 69 17.32 -16.44 -9.74
C LYS A 69 17.21 -15.21 -10.62
#